data_AF-A0A0K2RMS1-F1
#
_entry.id   AF-A0A0K2RMS1-F1
#
_cell.length_a   1.000
_cell.length_b   1.000
_cell.length_c   1.000
_cell.angle_alpha   90.00
_cell.angle_beta   90.00
_cell.angle_gamma   90.00
#
_symmetry.space_group_name_H-M   'P 1'
#
loop_
_entity.id
_entity.type
_entity.pdbx_description
1 polymer ?
#
loop_
_entity_poly.entity_id
_entity_poly.type
_entity_poly.pdbx_seq_one_letter_code
_entity_poly.pdbx_strand_id
1 'polypeptide(L)' 'MHDAGRLPVEFEGAPTGHEGSHQFLVDDFVTAVNKGSLPPVNAWVAARFTLPGVVAHESALRGGERLPIRDFGDAPEAL' A
#
# COMPACT_ATOMS: atom_id res chain seq x y z
N MET A 1 -15.32 -8.53 -6.70
CA MET A 1 -16.12 -7.39 -6.20
C MET A 1 -16.03 -7.42 -4.68
N HIS A 2 -15.58 -6.33 -4.06
CA HIS A 2 -15.50 -6.23 -2.59
C HIS A 2 -16.90 -6.13 -1.97
N ASP A 3 -17.07 -6.66 -0.76
CA ASP A 3 -18.32 -6.49 -0.01
C ASP A 3 -18.40 -5.08 0.57
N ALA A 4 -19.26 -4.25 -0.01
CA ALA A 4 -19.48 -2.88 0.43
C ALA A 4 -20.07 -2.78 1.85
N GLY A 5 -20.70 -3.85 2.37
CA GLY A 5 -21.22 -3.88 3.73
C GLY A 5 -20.16 -3.80 4.82
N ARG A 6 -18.87 -3.98 4.47
CA ARG A 6 -17.74 -3.77 5.38
C ARG A 6 -17.42 -2.30 5.61
N LEU A 7 -17.74 -1.43 4.65
CA LEU A 7 -17.34 -0.04 4.70
C LEU A 7 -18.18 0.75 5.73
N PRO A 8 -17.58 1.72 6.43
CA PRO A 8 -18.32 2.68 7.25
C PRO A 8 -19.41 3.42 6.47
N VAL A 9 -20.48 3.84 7.16
CA VAL A 9 -21.64 4.55 6.59
C VAL A 9 -21.23 5.86 5.89
N GLU A 10 -20.11 6.45 6.31
CA GLU A 10 -19.52 7.65 5.74
C GLU A 10 -19.11 7.48 4.27
N PHE A 11 -18.95 6.24 3.79
CA PHE A 11 -18.70 5.95 2.37
C PHE A 11 -19.97 5.71 1.53
N GLU A 12 -21.17 5.73 2.14
CA GLU A 12 -22.42 5.60 1.37
C GLU A 12 -22.56 6.74 0.36
N GLY A 13 -22.75 6.38 -0.92
CA GLY A 13 -22.86 7.33 -2.02
C GLY A 13 -21.54 7.99 -2.43
N ALA A 14 -20.41 7.65 -1.79
CA ALA A 14 -19.10 8.16 -2.18
C ALA A 14 -18.66 7.59 -3.55
N PRO A 15 -17.97 8.39 -4.41
CA PRO A 15 -17.52 7.91 -5.71
C PRO A 15 -16.61 6.70 -5.61
N THR A 16 -16.91 5.68 -6.42
CA THR A 16 -16.13 4.45 -6.51
C THR A 16 -15.16 4.53 -7.69
N GLY A 17 -14.08 5.32 -7.54
CA GLY A 17 -12.92 5.21 -8.43
C GLY A 17 -12.26 3.83 -8.32
N HIS A 18 -11.34 3.43 -9.21
CA HIS A 18 -10.58 2.15 -9.13
C HIS A 18 -11.35 0.96 -8.49
N GLU A 19 -12.57 0.71 -8.97
CA GLU A 19 -13.46 -0.37 -8.49
C GLU A 19 -13.77 -0.37 -6.98
N GLY A 20 -13.73 0.80 -6.34
CA GLY A 20 -14.02 1.00 -4.92
C GLY A 20 -12.83 0.71 -3.97
N SER A 21 -11.70 0.23 -4.48
CA SER A 21 -10.53 -0.18 -3.68
C SER A 21 -10.01 0.90 -2.72
N HIS A 22 -10.08 2.17 -3.11
CA HIS A 22 -9.61 3.30 -2.30
C HIS A 22 -10.31 3.38 -0.94
N GLN A 23 -11.62 3.14 -0.90
CA GLN A 23 -12.42 3.23 0.33
C GLN A 23 -11.99 2.15 1.32
N PHE A 24 -11.74 0.94 0.83
CA PHE A 24 -11.25 -0.17 1.64
C PHE A 24 -9.83 0.06 2.16
N LEU A 25 -8.93 0.61 1.34
CA LEU A 25 -7.56 0.94 1.78
C LEU A 25 -7.55 2.01 2.87
N VAL A 26 -8.44 3.02 2.76
CA VAL A 26 -8.60 4.05 3.80
C VAL A 26 -9.17 3.45 5.08
N ASP A 27 -10.23 2.64 4.98
CA ASP A 27 -10.84 1.95 6.13
C ASP A 27 -9.82 1.07 6.87
N ASP A 28 -9.05 0.26 6.13
CA ASP A 28 -8.03 -0.62 6.70
C ASP A 28 -6.92 0.16 7.39
N PHE A 29 -6.47 1.27 6.79
CA PHE A 29 -5.45 2.14 7.39
C PHE A 29 -5.92 2.77 8.70
N VAL A 30 -7.10 3.42 8.68
CA VAL A 30 -7.65 4.09 9.88
C VAL A 30 -7.97 3.09 10.98
N THR A 31 -8.53 1.93 10.62
CA THR A 31 -8.78 0.83 11.56
C THR A 31 -7.50 0.34 12.23
N ALA A 32 -6.42 0.17 11.46
CA ALA A 32 -5.13 -0.28 12.00
C ALA A 32 -4.52 0.76 12.97
N VAL A 33 -4.61 2.05 12.63
CA VAL A 33 -4.18 3.14 13.52
C VAL A 33 -4.93 3.10 14.85
N ASN A 34 -6.26 3.00 14.80
CA ASN A 34 -7.09 2.97 16.01
C ASN A 34 -6.84 1.74 16.89
N LYS A 35 -6.46 0.61 16.28
CA LYS A 35 -6.18 -0.66 17.00
C LYS A 35 -4.73 -0.82 17.44
N GLY A 36 -3.83 0.07 17.02
CA GLY A 36 -2.39 -0.12 17.25
C GLY A 36 -1.85 -1.37 16.55
N SER A 37 -2.33 -1.68 15.35
CA SER A 37 -1.85 -2.79 14.52
C SER A 37 -1.22 -2.30 13.23
N LEU A 38 -0.49 -3.16 12.53
CA LEU A 38 -0.01 -2.83 11.19
C LEU A 38 -1.15 -2.86 10.16
N PRO A 39 -1.25 -1.87 9.27
CA PRO A 39 -2.17 -1.95 8.14
C PRO A 39 -1.67 -2.98 7.11
N PRO A 40 -2.56 -3.50 6.24
CA PRO A 40 -2.18 -4.42 5.16
C PRO A 40 -1.08 -3.86 4.25
N VAL A 41 -1.13 -2.55 3.97
CA VAL A 41 -0.06 -1.81 3.29
C VAL A 41 0.72 -1.00 4.32
N ASN A 42 1.61 -1.68 5.05
CA ASN A 42 2.56 -1.04 5.98
C ASN A 42 3.83 -0.56 5.25
N ALA A 43 4.77 0.05 5.99
CA ALA A 43 5.99 0.65 5.42
C ALA A 43 6.87 -0.34 4.65
N TRP A 44 6.99 -1.60 5.09
CA TRP A 44 7.77 -2.62 4.39
C TRP A 44 7.11 -3.05 3.08
N VAL A 45 5.79 -3.23 3.10
CA VAL A 45 4.99 -3.53 1.90
C VAL A 45 5.04 -2.36 0.91
N ALA A 46 4.89 -1.13 1.40
CA ALA A 46 5.01 0.08 0.58
C ALA A 46 6.39 0.17 -0.08
N ALA A 47 7.47 -0.10 0.68
CA ALA A 47 8.83 -0.11 0.14
C ALA A 47 9.00 -1.12 -1.02
N ARG A 48 8.40 -2.30 -0.92
CA ARG A 48 8.42 -3.31 -2.00
C ARG A 48 7.76 -2.82 -3.29
N PHE A 49 6.74 -1.96 -3.20
CA PHE A 49 6.11 -1.36 -4.37
C PHE A 49 6.93 -0.18 -4.93
N THR A 50 7.54 0.63 -4.07
CA THR A 50 8.17 1.89 -4.47
C THR A 50 9.63 1.75 -4.88
N LEU A 51 10.41 0.92 -4.19
CA LEU A 51 11.84 0.75 -4.44
C LEU A 51 12.18 0.34 -5.87
N PRO A 52 11.45 -0.60 -6.52
CA PRO A 52 11.71 -0.93 -7.91
C PRO A 52 11.61 0.29 -8.83
N GLY A 53 10.66 1.20 -8.58
CA GLY A 53 10.52 2.44 -9.36
C GLY A 53 11.69 3.40 -9.19
N VAL A 54 12.19 3.54 -7.96
CA VAL A 54 13.38 4.38 -7.66
C VAL A 54 14.63 3.81 -8.36
N VAL A 55 14.86 2.51 -8.22
CA VAL A 55 16.01 1.82 -8.85
C VAL A 55 15.88 1.82 -10.37
N ALA A 56 14.67 1.68 -10.92
CA ALA A 56 14.44 1.78 -12.36
C ALA A 56 14.75 3.17 -12.90
N HIS A 57 14.44 4.22 -12.15
CA HIS A 57 14.80 5.59 -12.52
C HIS A 57 16.33 5.76 -12.57
N GLU A 58 17.05 5.26 -11.57
CA GLU A 58 18.52 5.27 -11.55
C GLU A 58 19.11 4.44 -12.70
N SER A 59 18.54 3.26 -12.99
CA SER A 59 18.92 2.41 -14.11
C SER A 59 18.78 3.15 -15.45
N ALA A 60 17.67 3.86 -15.66
CA ALA A 60 17.44 4.63 -16.87
C ALA A 60 18.50 5.73 -17.08
N LEU A 61 18.92 6.41 -16.01
CA LEU A 61 20.00 7.40 -16.04
C LEU A 61 21.37 6.79 -16.38
N ARG A 62 21.54 5.47 -16.20
CA ARG A 62 22.76 4.71 -16.51
C ARG A 62 22.65 3.90 -17.81
N GLY A 63 21.79 4.33 -18.73
CA GLY A 63 21.61 3.65 -20.01
C GLY A 63 20.96 2.27 -19.90
N GLY A 64 20.17 2.03 -18.85
CA GLY A 64 19.48 0.76 -18.63
C GLY A 64 20.34 -0.31 -17.95
N GLU A 65 21.36 0.09 -17.18
CA GLU A 65 22.15 -0.84 -16.36
C GLU A 65 21.23 -1.66 -15.44
N ARG A 66 21.48 -2.97 -15.31
CA ARG A 66 20.76 -3.79 -14.33
C ARG A 66 21.27 -3.49 -12.92
N LEU A 67 20.43 -2.86 -12.12
CA LEU A 67 20.74 -2.51 -10.73
C LEU A 67 20.01 -3.46 -9.77
N PRO A 68 20.63 -3.84 -8.64
CA PRO A 68 19.98 -4.66 -7.62
C PRO A 68 18.91 -3.84 -6.89
N ILE A 69 17.75 -4.46 -6.63
CA ILE A 69 16.74 -3.91 -5.73
C ILE A 69 16.96 -4.53 -4.36
N ARG A 70 17.24 -3.70 -3.35
CA ARG A 70 17.45 -4.16 -1.97
C ARG A 70 16.12 -4.63 -1.38
N ASP A 71 16.13 -5.82 -0.80
CA ASP A 71 15.07 -6.29 0.09
C ASP A 71 15.32 -5.78 1.52
N PHE A 72 14.27 -5.24 2.15
CA PHE A 72 14.28 -4.76 3.53
C PHE A 72 13.69 -5.78 4.52
N GLY A 73 13.37 -6.98 4.05
CA GLY A 73 12.80 -8.05 4.86
C GLY A 73 11.33 -7.79 5.19
N ASP A 74 10.84 -8.48 6.22
CA ASP A 74 9.45 -8.40 6.66
C ASP A 74 9.24 -7.35 7.74
N ALA A 75 8.00 -6.88 7.85
CA ALA A 75 7.56 -6.01 8.94
C ALA A 75 7.56 -6.77 10.28
N PRO A 76 7.65 -6.08 11.43
CA PRO A 76 7.46 -6.71 12.73
C PRO A 76 6.05 -7.31 12.84
N GLU A 77 5.87 -8.35 13.66
CA GLU A 77 4.56 -9.03 13.81
C GLU A 77 3.50 -8.16 14.53
N ALA A 78 3.95 -7.14 15.28
CA ALA A 78 3.10 -6.18 15.98
C ALA A 78 3.80 -4.83 16.12
N LEU A 79 3.02 -3.77 16.39
CA LEU A 79 3.50 -2.43 16.75
C LEU A 79 3.85 -2.32 18.24
#